data_AF-A0A495V9J9-F1
#
_entry.id   AF-A0A495V9J9-F1
#
_cell.length_a   1.000
_cell.length_b   1.000
_cell.length_c   1.000
_cell.angle_alpha   90.00
_cell.angle_beta   90.00
_cell.angle_gamma   90.00
#
_symmetry.space_group_name_H-M   'P 1'
#
loop_
_entity.id
_entity.type
_entity.pdbx_description
1 polymer ?
#
loop_
_entity_poly.entity_id
_entity_poly.type
_entity_poly.pdbx_seq_one_letter_code
_entity_poly.pdbx_strand_id
1 'polypeptide(L)'
;MRPPTQPHDPDILIMRRQSSKFRSHRLLILLLLVGSLWALVWTLTSVLVPSLAREALPSLQARLEPIGIGLGDVAFSGLRISPWLNGFVLSDLEARLDLNPRDRIQLRSQLDIATLEVRLTHPLSLRGAIHATGLEVRLDPSDRPSQLPFDRFSNARLAIGDLPLGDPRQTANAIREKLHALFFENHAVGEVEFSGAVVLDIDGVARVANLDTERVGETFKLRFREDDIRAIAQAKAMDLVPEQIEIVSLYPLRAPVILMLTDQARALAARYAPDDVWLQDAMRHVIWSFLLTRTFGPDFAITVTDAQELRPGNTPDERAMDYHNNAIGRRFVSEDIPLAALPRRIRKDPDVIRHPDEVEHFGEERLLR
;
A
#
# COMPACT_ATOMS: atom_id res chain seq x y z
N MET A 1 -44.72 -66.72 -25.96
CA MET A 1 -45.72 -66.32 -24.95
C MET A 1 -45.82 -64.80 -24.98
N ARG A 2 -46.97 -64.26 -25.41
CA ARG A 2 -47.20 -62.81 -25.50
C ARG A 2 -47.67 -62.29 -24.13
N PRO A 3 -47.16 -61.14 -23.65
CA PRO A 3 -47.61 -60.57 -22.39
C PRO A 3 -49.06 -60.08 -22.53
N PRO A 4 -49.83 -60.07 -21.43
CA PRO A 4 -51.21 -59.59 -21.45
C PRO A 4 -51.24 -58.10 -21.77
N THR A 5 -52.03 -57.75 -22.77
CA THR A 5 -52.40 -56.37 -23.13
C THR A 5 -53.12 -55.72 -21.94
N GLN A 6 -52.46 -54.76 -21.29
CA GLN A 6 -53.10 -53.93 -20.27
C GLN A 6 -54.16 -53.02 -20.92
N PRO A 7 -55.34 -52.86 -20.29
CA PRO A 7 -56.37 -51.96 -20.78
C PRO A 7 -55.88 -50.50 -20.67
N HIS A 8 -55.80 -49.83 -21.82
CA HIS A 8 -55.62 -48.39 -21.87
C HIS A 8 -56.93 -47.72 -21.45
N ASP A 9 -56.99 -47.22 -20.23
CA ASP A 9 -58.10 -46.42 -19.71
C ASP A 9 -57.89 -44.93 -20.08
N PRO A 10 -58.62 -44.39 -21.07
CA PRO A 10 -58.41 -43.02 -21.56
C PRO A 10 -58.79 -41.95 -20.53
N ASP A 11 -59.57 -42.27 -19.50
CA ASP A 11 -60.02 -41.30 -18.50
C ASP A 11 -58.92 -40.91 -17.49
N ILE A 12 -57.92 -41.79 -17.29
CA ILE A 12 -56.77 -41.50 -16.41
C ILE A 12 -55.84 -40.41 -17.00
N LEU A 13 -55.80 -40.28 -18.33
CA LEU A 13 -54.99 -39.29 -19.03
C LEU A 13 -55.56 -37.86 -18.96
N ILE A 14 -56.89 -37.72 -18.85
CA ILE A 14 -57.56 -36.41 -18.75
C ILE A 14 -57.43 -35.84 -17.34
N MET A 15 -57.54 -36.67 -16.29
CA MET A 15 -57.34 -36.23 -14.90
C MET A 15 -55.90 -35.78 -14.62
N ARG A 16 -54.89 -36.42 -15.21
CA ARG A 16 -53.47 -36.01 -15.04
C ARG A 16 -53.18 -34.63 -15.66
N ARG A 17 -53.80 -34.29 -16.80
CA ARG A 17 -53.66 -32.97 -17.45
C ARG A 17 -54.34 -31.83 -16.69
N GLN A 18 -55.49 -32.08 -16.04
CA GLN A 18 -56.14 -31.05 -15.22
C GLN A 18 -55.38 -30.76 -13.92
N SER A 19 -54.79 -31.77 -13.25
CA SER A 19 -54.00 -31.52 -12.03
C SER A 19 -52.70 -30.74 -12.29
N SER A 20 -52.10 -30.90 -13.47
CA SER A 20 -50.90 -30.18 -13.91
C SER A 20 -51.16 -28.67 -14.03
N LYS A 21 -52.29 -28.26 -14.60
CA LYS A 21 -52.66 -26.84 -14.74
C LYS A 21 -52.88 -26.15 -13.39
N PHE A 22 -53.46 -26.82 -12.40
CA PHE A 22 -53.64 -26.24 -11.07
C PHE A 22 -52.31 -26.06 -10.30
N ARG A 23 -51.35 -26.98 -10.48
CA ARG A 23 -50.02 -26.86 -9.86
C ARG A 23 -49.21 -25.71 -10.48
N SER A 24 -49.30 -25.49 -11.79
CA SER A 24 -48.58 -24.39 -12.45
C SER A 24 -49.09 -23.00 -12.02
N HIS A 25 -50.41 -22.82 -11.85
CA HIS A 25 -50.96 -21.54 -11.40
C HIS A 25 -50.60 -21.23 -9.94
N ARG A 26 -50.64 -22.22 -9.04
CA ARG A 26 -50.21 -22.03 -7.64
C ARG A 26 -48.73 -21.71 -7.53
N LEU A 27 -47.89 -22.38 -8.33
CA LEU A 27 -46.46 -22.07 -8.39
C LEU A 27 -46.22 -20.65 -8.90
N LEU A 28 -46.93 -20.22 -9.95
CA LEU A 28 -46.82 -18.86 -10.49
C LEU A 28 -47.23 -17.80 -9.47
N ILE A 29 -48.36 -18.00 -8.78
CA ILE A 29 -48.82 -17.09 -7.72
C ILE A 29 -47.80 -17.02 -6.57
N LEU A 30 -47.25 -18.16 -6.16
CA LEU A 30 -46.22 -18.19 -5.12
C LEU A 30 -44.96 -17.43 -5.55
N LEU A 31 -44.48 -17.65 -6.78
CA LEU A 31 -43.33 -16.94 -7.32
C LEU A 31 -43.57 -15.43 -7.43
N LEU A 32 -44.77 -15.00 -7.82
CA LEU A 32 -45.15 -13.59 -7.84
C LEU A 32 -45.18 -13.00 -6.43
N LEU A 33 -45.75 -13.69 -5.45
CA LEU A 33 -45.77 -13.24 -4.05
C LEU A 33 -44.36 -13.12 -3.47
N VAL A 34 -43.50 -14.13 -3.71
CA VAL A 34 -42.10 -14.09 -3.28
C VAL A 34 -41.37 -12.94 -3.96
N GLY A 35 -41.57 -12.75 -5.28
CA GLY A 35 -40.97 -11.65 -6.04
C GLY A 35 -41.43 -10.27 -5.54
N SER A 36 -42.73 -10.09 -5.27
CA SER A 36 -43.28 -8.83 -4.75
C SER A 36 -42.82 -8.55 -3.33
N LEU A 37 -42.79 -9.56 -2.44
CA LEU A 37 -42.28 -9.41 -1.09
C LEU A 37 -40.79 -9.05 -1.11
N TRP A 38 -40.01 -9.71 -1.97
CA TRP A 38 -38.59 -9.42 -2.15
C TRP A 38 -38.38 -7.99 -2.69
N ALA A 39 -39.17 -7.55 -3.68
CA ALA A 39 -39.12 -6.18 -4.19
C ALA A 39 -39.51 -5.14 -3.13
N LEU A 40 -40.49 -5.44 -2.26
CA LEU A 40 -40.88 -4.57 -1.15
C LEU A 40 -39.76 -4.46 -0.12
N VAL A 41 -39.18 -5.58 0.31
CA VAL A 41 -38.04 -5.60 1.24
C VAL A 41 -36.86 -4.83 0.65
N TRP A 42 -36.57 -5.04 -0.63
CA TRP A 42 -35.52 -4.32 -1.37
C TRP A 42 -35.75 -2.81 -1.39
N THR A 43 -36.98 -2.37 -1.67
CA THR A 43 -37.32 -0.95 -1.73
C THR A 43 -37.24 -0.31 -0.35
N LEU A 44 -37.80 -0.98 0.67
CA LEU A 44 -37.81 -0.49 2.04
C LEU A 44 -36.39 -0.37 2.60
N THR A 45 -35.56 -1.39 2.38
CA THR A 45 -34.16 -1.39 2.81
C THR A 45 -33.36 -0.30 2.10
N SER A 46 -33.54 -0.10 0.79
CA SER A 46 -32.86 0.96 0.04
C SER A 46 -33.17 2.38 0.54
N VAL A 47 -34.36 2.60 1.12
CA VAL A 47 -34.77 3.90 1.68
C VAL A 47 -34.30 4.08 3.12
N LEU A 48 -34.44 3.07 3.97
CA LEU A 48 -34.14 3.18 5.41
C LEU A 48 -32.65 3.13 5.71
N VAL A 49 -31.90 2.32 4.96
CA VAL A 49 -30.51 2.00 5.27
C VAL A 49 -29.56 3.20 5.18
N PRO A 50 -29.70 4.13 4.20
CA PRO A 50 -28.94 5.39 4.22
C PRO A 50 -29.16 6.22 5.50
N SER A 51 -30.39 6.28 6.02
CA SER A 51 -30.70 7.01 7.24
C SER A 51 -30.05 6.37 8.46
N LEU A 52 -30.19 5.05 8.59
CA LEU A 52 -29.56 4.28 9.67
C LEU A 52 -28.03 4.36 9.63
N ALA A 53 -27.43 4.34 8.44
CA ALA A 53 -25.98 4.49 8.29
C ALA A 53 -25.49 5.85 8.78
N ARG A 54 -26.22 6.95 8.50
CA ARG A 54 -25.89 8.29 9.02
C ARG A 54 -26.05 8.39 10.53
N GLU A 55 -27.06 7.73 11.10
CA GLU A 55 -27.27 7.70 12.55
C GLU A 55 -26.21 6.84 13.27
N ALA A 56 -25.72 5.79 12.63
CA ALA A 56 -24.65 4.95 13.17
C ALA A 56 -23.26 5.60 13.10
N LEU A 57 -23.07 6.59 12.23
CA LEU A 57 -21.77 7.20 11.95
C LEU A 57 -21.09 7.81 13.19
N PRO A 58 -21.76 8.60 14.07
CA PRO A 58 -21.12 9.10 15.28
C PRO A 58 -20.66 8.00 16.24
N SER A 59 -21.42 6.90 16.33
CA SER A 59 -21.04 5.74 17.14
C SER A 59 -19.83 5.02 16.56
N LEU A 60 -19.75 4.91 15.23
CA LEU A 60 -18.57 4.38 14.55
C LEU A 60 -17.35 5.27 14.80
N GLN A 61 -17.48 6.60 14.63
CA GLN A 61 -16.42 7.58 14.91
C GLN A 61 -15.87 7.43 16.34
N ALA A 62 -16.76 7.40 17.33
CA ALA A 62 -16.39 7.23 18.74
C ALA A 62 -15.68 5.90 19.04
N ARG A 63 -15.93 4.85 18.25
CA ARG A 63 -15.25 3.53 18.39
C ARG A 63 -13.88 3.48 17.72
N LEU A 64 -13.66 4.31 16.70
CA LEU A 64 -12.41 4.35 15.93
C LEU A 64 -11.40 5.34 16.51
N GLU A 65 -11.84 6.41 17.17
CA GLU A 65 -10.96 7.38 17.80
C GLU A 65 -9.97 6.77 18.81
N PRO A 66 -10.37 5.80 19.69
CA PRO A 66 -9.44 5.18 20.64
C PRO A 66 -8.31 4.37 20.01
N ILE A 67 -8.47 3.93 18.75
CA ILE A 67 -7.44 3.21 17.99
C ILE A 67 -6.65 4.12 17.04
N GLY A 68 -6.82 5.45 17.19
CA GLY A 68 -6.06 6.46 16.48
C GLY A 68 -6.60 6.79 15.09
N ILE A 69 -7.86 6.48 14.80
CA ILE A 69 -8.50 6.80 13.52
C ILE A 69 -9.59 7.85 13.78
N GLY A 70 -9.28 9.10 13.50
CA GLY A 70 -10.27 10.17 13.46
C GLY A 70 -11.03 10.14 12.13
N LEU A 71 -12.36 10.15 12.18
CA LEU A 71 -13.22 10.26 10.99
C LEU A 71 -14.06 11.53 11.11
N GLY A 72 -13.85 12.47 10.19
CA GLY A 72 -14.62 13.71 10.08
C GLY A 72 -15.32 13.82 8.73
N ASP A 73 -16.35 14.66 8.65
CA ASP A 73 -17.01 15.08 7.41
C ASP A 73 -17.39 13.92 6.47
N VAL A 74 -17.86 12.80 7.02
CA VAL A 74 -18.18 11.62 6.22
C VAL A 74 -19.48 11.84 5.44
N ALA A 75 -19.40 11.76 4.12
CA ALA A 75 -20.52 11.89 3.19
C ALA A 75 -20.53 10.73 2.18
N PHE A 76 -21.71 10.37 1.68
CA PHE A 76 -21.86 9.38 0.61
C PHE A 76 -23.14 9.66 -0.20
N SER A 77 -23.10 9.39 -1.51
CA SER A 77 -24.23 9.65 -2.42
C SER A 77 -25.29 8.54 -2.40
N GLY A 78 -24.86 7.31 -2.11
CA GLY A 78 -25.74 6.14 -2.18
C GLY A 78 -25.27 4.99 -1.30
N LEU A 79 -26.24 4.20 -0.84
CA LEU A 79 -26.02 2.96 -0.12
C LEU A 79 -27.03 1.93 -0.63
N ARG A 80 -26.54 0.83 -1.19
CA ARG A 80 -27.34 -0.26 -1.76
C ARG A 80 -27.00 -1.56 -1.07
N ILE A 81 -27.99 -2.30 -0.61
CA ILE A 81 -27.76 -3.67 -0.15
C ILE A 81 -27.68 -4.59 -1.37
N SER A 82 -26.91 -5.67 -1.28
CA SER A 82 -26.85 -6.69 -2.33
C SER A 82 -28.17 -7.47 -2.44
N PRO A 83 -28.61 -7.89 -3.65
CA PRO A 83 -29.84 -8.67 -3.83
C PRO A 83 -29.94 -9.93 -2.95
N TRP A 84 -28.78 -10.50 -2.63
CA TRP A 84 -28.64 -11.73 -1.86
C TRP A 84 -28.45 -11.48 -0.35
N LEU A 85 -28.58 -10.22 0.10
CA LEU A 85 -28.40 -9.79 1.49
C LEU A 85 -27.05 -10.21 2.09
N ASN A 86 -26.05 -10.46 1.23
CA ASN A 86 -24.71 -10.87 1.62
C ASN A 86 -23.73 -9.70 1.62
N GLY A 87 -24.21 -8.46 1.76
CA GLY A 87 -23.36 -7.29 1.68
C GLY A 87 -24.08 -6.02 1.28
N PHE A 88 -23.32 -4.93 1.20
CA PHE A 88 -23.78 -3.63 0.75
C PHE A 88 -22.70 -2.89 -0.04
N VAL A 89 -23.11 -1.88 -0.79
CA VAL A 89 -22.27 -1.04 -1.64
C VAL A 89 -22.56 0.42 -1.29
N LEU A 90 -21.53 1.13 -0.87
CA LEU A 90 -21.50 2.58 -0.70
C LEU A 90 -20.94 3.23 -1.98
N SER A 91 -21.53 4.34 -2.40
CA SER A 91 -21.10 5.11 -3.57
C SER A 91 -20.68 6.52 -3.16
N ASP A 92 -19.62 7.01 -3.81
CA ASP A 92 -19.03 8.35 -3.63
C ASP A 92 -18.81 8.69 -2.15
N LEU A 93 -18.12 7.80 -1.42
CA LEU A 93 -17.77 8.00 -0.03
C LEU A 93 -16.65 9.05 0.06
N GLU A 94 -16.91 10.16 0.73
CA GLU A 94 -15.94 11.19 1.07
C GLU A 94 -15.75 11.20 2.58
N ALA A 95 -14.52 11.30 3.06
CA ALA A 95 -14.22 11.37 4.48
C ALA A 95 -12.91 12.13 4.73
N ARG A 96 -12.84 12.83 5.86
CA ARG A 96 -11.56 13.29 6.42
C ARG A 96 -11.05 12.27 7.42
N LEU A 97 -9.81 11.86 7.23
CA LEU A 97 -9.09 10.95 8.11
C LEU A 97 -8.03 11.74 8.89
N ASP A 98 -7.93 11.46 10.19
CA ASP A 98 -6.75 11.83 10.98
C ASP A 98 -6.12 10.54 11.49
N LEU A 99 -4.95 10.20 10.94
CA LEU A 99 -4.15 9.06 11.36
C LEU A 99 -3.28 9.52 12.52
N ASN A 100 -3.70 9.15 13.74
CA ASN A 100 -3.07 9.50 15.01
C ASN A 100 -3.47 10.89 15.60
N PRO A 101 -4.76 11.13 15.89
CA PRO A 101 -5.25 12.41 16.43
C PRO A 101 -4.69 12.76 17.82
N ARG A 102 -3.99 11.83 18.48
CA ARG A 102 -3.42 12.00 19.82
C ARG A 102 -1.95 12.43 19.81
N ASP A 103 -1.28 12.32 18.68
CA ASP A 103 0.11 12.70 18.54
C ASP A 103 0.25 14.15 18.05
N ARG A 104 1.42 14.76 18.27
CA ARG A 104 1.66 16.14 17.84
C ARG A 104 1.75 16.29 16.33
N ILE A 105 2.01 15.19 15.63
CA ILE A 105 2.07 15.13 14.18
C ILE A 105 0.73 14.62 13.70
N GLN A 106 -0.19 15.54 13.45
CA GLN A 106 -1.44 15.22 12.76
C GLN A 106 -1.12 14.96 11.28
N LEU A 107 -1.67 13.87 10.75
CA LEU A 107 -1.58 13.53 9.32
C LEU A 107 -2.99 13.57 8.74
N ARG A 108 -3.55 14.78 8.66
CA ARG A 108 -4.89 14.96 8.11
C ARG A 108 -4.86 14.57 6.65
N SER A 109 -5.81 13.74 6.28
CA SER A 109 -5.93 13.19 4.93
C SER A 109 -7.37 13.30 4.47
N GLN A 110 -7.57 13.57 3.20
CA GLN A 110 -8.85 13.39 2.54
C GLN A 110 -8.88 12.01 1.89
N LEU A 111 -9.96 11.27 2.13
CA LEU A 111 -10.26 9.97 1.54
C LEU A 111 -11.51 10.12 0.68
N ASP A 112 -11.38 9.81 -0.61
CA ASP A 112 -12.50 9.73 -1.53
C ASP A 112 -12.55 8.30 -2.09
N ILE A 113 -13.71 7.65 -2.10
CA ILE A 113 -13.89 6.30 -2.64
C ILE A 113 -15.13 6.29 -3.53
N ALA A 114 -14.94 6.09 -4.84
CA ALA A 114 -16.05 6.01 -5.78
C ALA A 114 -17.02 4.87 -5.45
N THR A 115 -16.51 3.70 -5.06
CA THR A 115 -17.35 2.57 -4.61
C THR A 115 -16.66 1.77 -3.52
N LEU A 116 -17.35 1.59 -2.39
CA LEU A 116 -16.93 0.72 -1.28
C LEU A 116 -17.97 -0.40 -1.12
N GLU A 117 -17.59 -1.61 -1.48
CA GLU A 117 -18.38 -2.81 -1.31
C GLU A 117 -17.94 -3.59 -0.07
N VAL A 118 -18.90 -4.00 0.75
CA VAL A 118 -18.69 -4.87 1.92
C VAL A 118 -19.49 -6.14 1.69
N ARG A 119 -18.81 -7.30 1.64
CA ARG A 119 -19.42 -8.61 1.40
C ARG A 119 -19.27 -9.52 2.61
N LEU A 120 -20.33 -10.22 3.00
CA LEU A 120 -20.31 -11.33 3.94
C LEU A 120 -19.92 -12.62 3.20
N THR A 121 -18.77 -13.17 3.54
CA THR A 121 -18.31 -14.49 3.05
C THR A 121 -18.83 -15.61 3.94
N HIS A 122 -18.99 -15.34 5.24
CA HIS A 122 -19.52 -16.27 6.22
C HIS A 122 -20.60 -15.58 7.07
N PRO A 123 -21.88 -15.62 6.65
CA PRO A 123 -22.96 -14.87 7.30
C PRO A 123 -23.16 -15.23 8.77
N LEU A 124 -23.00 -16.51 9.13
CA LEU A 124 -23.21 -16.98 10.51
C LEU A 124 -22.16 -16.45 11.50
N SER A 125 -20.92 -16.30 11.05
CA SER A 125 -19.82 -15.76 11.86
C SER A 125 -19.58 -14.27 11.62
N LEU A 126 -20.42 -13.63 10.81
CA LEU A 126 -20.26 -12.23 10.37
C LEU A 126 -18.85 -11.93 9.85
N ARG A 127 -18.26 -12.87 9.07
CA ARG A 127 -16.97 -12.65 8.40
C ARG A 127 -17.19 -12.24 6.96
N GLY A 128 -16.28 -11.43 6.44
CA GLY A 128 -16.45 -10.84 5.13
C GLY A 128 -15.20 -10.28 4.51
N ALA A 129 -15.39 -9.50 3.45
CA ALA A 129 -14.36 -8.78 2.72
C ALA A 129 -14.84 -7.36 2.42
N ILE A 130 -13.89 -6.46 2.25
CA ILE A 130 -14.15 -5.12 1.70
C ILE A 130 -13.43 -4.98 0.35
N HIS A 131 -14.07 -4.29 -0.58
CA HIS A 131 -13.51 -3.92 -1.87
C HIS A 131 -13.78 -2.43 -2.10
N ALA A 132 -12.73 -1.62 -2.12
CA ALA A 132 -12.78 -0.21 -2.48
C ALA A 132 -12.25 -0.04 -3.90
N THR A 133 -12.95 0.71 -4.74
CA THR A 133 -12.53 1.06 -6.11
C THR A 133 -12.66 2.55 -6.35
N GLY A 134 -11.73 3.11 -7.12
CA GLY A 134 -11.66 4.57 -7.31
C GLY A 134 -11.29 5.26 -6.00
N LEU A 135 -10.41 4.63 -5.21
CA LEU A 135 -9.91 5.17 -3.96
C LEU A 135 -8.86 6.25 -4.26
N GLU A 136 -9.05 7.42 -3.68
CA GLU A 136 -8.10 8.52 -3.64
C GLU A 136 -7.79 8.87 -2.18
N VAL A 137 -6.51 9.05 -1.88
CA VAL A 137 -6.06 9.50 -0.56
C VAL A 137 -5.08 10.63 -0.76
N ARG A 138 -5.40 11.80 -0.22
CA ARG A 138 -4.62 13.03 -0.33
C ARG A 138 -4.21 13.49 1.07
N LEU A 139 -2.92 13.77 1.27
CA LEU A 139 -2.49 14.44 2.51
C LEU A 139 -2.91 15.91 2.47
N ASP A 140 -3.27 16.47 3.62
CA ASP A 140 -3.45 17.91 3.75
C ASP A 140 -2.11 18.61 3.42
N PRO A 141 -2.09 19.60 2.50
CA PRO A 141 -0.86 20.30 2.13
C PRO A 141 -0.13 20.94 3.31
N SER A 142 -0.84 21.29 4.38
CA SER A 142 -0.24 21.87 5.59
C SER A 142 0.45 20.85 6.49
N ASP A 143 0.09 19.57 6.38
CA ASP A 143 0.70 18.47 7.14
C ASP A 143 1.78 17.74 6.34
N ARG A 144 1.83 17.97 5.02
CA ARG A 144 2.82 17.37 4.14
C ARG A 144 4.22 17.90 4.47
N PRO A 145 5.18 17.04 4.87
CA PRO A 145 6.55 17.48 5.05
C PRO A 145 7.08 18.05 3.73
N SER A 146 7.74 19.20 3.76
CA SER A 146 8.25 19.89 2.56
C SER A 146 9.22 19.04 1.74
N GLN A 147 9.81 18.02 2.36
CA GLN A 147 10.76 17.11 1.73
C GLN A 147 10.10 15.82 1.23
N LEU A 148 8.84 15.55 1.60
CA LEU A 148 8.15 14.34 1.18
C LEU A 148 7.57 14.54 -0.23
N PRO A 149 8.08 13.83 -1.26
CA PRO A 149 7.60 13.99 -2.62
C PRO A 149 6.24 13.32 -2.85
N PHE A 150 5.64 12.64 -1.87
CA PHE A 150 4.31 12.03 -2.00
C PHE A 150 3.20 13.09 -1.99
N ASP A 151 2.34 13.09 -3.01
CA ASP A 151 1.13 13.93 -3.08
C ASP A 151 -0.13 13.15 -2.72
N ARG A 152 -0.46 12.13 -3.52
CA ARG A 152 -1.69 11.35 -3.34
C ARG A 152 -1.64 9.96 -3.94
N PHE A 153 -2.50 9.08 -3.43
CA PHE A 153 -2.96 7.90 -4.17
C PHE A 153 -4.14 8.30 -5.05
N SER A 154 -4.20 7.80 -6.29
CA SER A 154 -5.30 8.07 -7.22
C SER A 154 -5.72 6.81 -7.96
N ASN A 155 -7.04 6.73 -8.22
CA ASN A 155 -7.69 5.61 -8.91
C ASN A 155 -7.28 4.23 -8.35
N ALA A 156 -7.11 4.14 -7.03
CA ALA A 156 -6.68 2.92 -6.39
C ALA A 156 -7.84 1.94 -6.22
N ARG A 157 -7.47 0.67 -6.12
CA ARG A 157 -8.31 -0.46 -5.75
C ARG A 157 -7.68 -1.11 -4.55
N LEU A 158 -8.50 -1.42 -3.55
CA LEU A 158 -8.08 -2.09 -2.33
C LEU A 158 -9.09 -3.21 -2.06
N ALA A 159 -8.61 -4.43 -1.90
CA ALA A 159 -9.41 -5.56 -1.44
C ALA A 159 -8.81 -6.13 -0.16
N ILE A 160 -9.63 -6.34 0.86
CA ILE A 160 -9.20 -6.95 2.12
C ILE A 160 -10.22 -8.03 2.50
N GLY A 161 -9.77 -9.28 2.53
CA GLY A 161 -10.58 -10.43 2.89
C GLY A 161 -10.48 -10.82 4.37
N ASP A 162 -11.35 -11.75 4.75
CA ASP A 162 -11.39 -12.40 6.05
C ASP A 162 -11.50 -11.46 7.28
N LEU A 163 -12.38 -10.46 7.18
CA LEU A 163 -12.60 -9.44 8.21
C LEU A 163 -13.72 -9.82 9.20
N PRO A 164 -13.55 -9.56 10.51
CA PRO A 164 -14.57 -9.82 11.54
C PRO A 164 -15.62 -8.70 11.62
N LEU A 165 -16.54 -8.65 10.65
CA LEU A 165 -17.52 -7.56 10.46
C LEU A 165 -18.55 -7.40 11.60
N GLY A 166 -18.60 -8.33 12.57
CA GLY A 166 -19.49 -8.24 13.73
C GLY A 166 -19.08 -7.18 14.77
N ASP A 167 -17.82 -6.76 14.79
CA ASP A 167 -17.31 -5.71 15.68
C ASP A 167 -16.50 -4.67 14.88
N PRO A 168 -17.00 -3.43 14.73
CA PRO A 168 -16.30 -2.37 13.99
C PRO A 168 -14.87 -2.11 14.48
N ARG A 169 -14.61 -2.25 15.79
CA ARG A 169 -13.28 -2.02 16.35
C ARG A 169 -12.31 -3.11 15.93
N GLN A 170 -12.74 -4.37 15.98
CA GLN A 170 -11.94 -5.51 15.52
C GLN A 170 -11.71 -5.45 14.01
N THR A 171 -12.74 -5.09 13.24
CA THR A 171 -12.62 -4.89 11.78
C THR A 171 -11.59 -3.83 11.45
N ALA A 172 -11.66 -2.66 12.09
CA ALA A 172 -10.72 -1.58 11.84
C ALA A 172 -9.28 -1.94 12.25
N ASN A 173 -9.09 -2.64 13.36
CA ASN A 173 -7.79 -3.16 13.75
C ASN A 173 -7.24 -4.16 12.72
N ALA A 174 -8.06 -5.10 12.25
CA ALA A 174 -7.65 -6.09 11.25
C ALA A 174 -7.28 -5.43 9.90
N ILE A 175 -8.05 -4.42 9.47
CA ILE A 175 -7.73 -3.61 8.28
C ILE A 175 -6.39 -2.90 8.49
N ARG A 176 -6.22 -2.22 9.63
CA ARG A 176 -5.00 -1.47 9.96
C ARG A 176 -3.77 -2.38 9.99
N GLU A 177 -3.87 -3.56 10.61
CA GLU A 177 -2.78 -4.54 10.67
C GLU A 177 -2.40 -5.06 9.28
N LYS A 178 -3.38 -5.42 8.45
CA LYS A 178 -3.12 -5.87 7.07
C LYS A 178 -2.52 -4.78 6.21
N LEU A 179 -3.02 -3.55 6.31
CA LEU A 179 -2.44 -2.40 5.61
C LEU A 179 -1.03 -2.08 6.13
N HIS A 180 -0.81 -2.16 7.44
CA HIS A 180 0.52 -1.97 8.03
C HIS A 180 1.53 -2.98 7.49
N ALA A 181 1.17 -4.27 7.55
CA ALA A 181 1.99 -5.37 7.04
C ALA A 181 2.27 -5.19 5.54
N LEU A 182 1.28 -4.78 4.75
CA LEU A 182 1.46 -4.58 3.32
C LEU A 182 2.35 -3.37 3.00
N PHE A 183 2.07 -2.21 3.59
CA PHE A 183 2.71 -0.95 3.20
C PHE A 183 4.06 -0.70 3.89
N PHE A 184 4.24 -1.15 5.14
CA PHE A 184 5.45 -0.87 5.93
C PHE A 184 6.41 -2.04 6.01
N GLU A 185 5.89 -3.26 6.13
CA GLU A 185 6.69 -4.49 6.21
C GLU A 185 6.91 -5.12 4.82
N ASN A 186 6.15 -4.67 3.81
CA ASN A 186 6.11 -5.25 2.47
C ASN A 186 5.86 -6.78 2.50
N HIS A 187 5.03 -7.22 3.44
CA HIS A 187 4.81 -8.62 3.71
C HIS A 187 3.47 -8.80 4.44
N ALA A 188 2.39 -8.99 3.70
CA ALA A 188 1.08 -9.22 4.30
C ALA A 188 0.59 -10.65 4.08
N VAL A 189 0.05 -11.25 5.14
CA VAL A 189 -0.51 -12.61 5.11
C VAL A 189 -2.03 -12.56 4.90
N GLY A 190 -2.52 -13.49 4.07
CA GLY A 190 -3.93 -13.62 3.72
C GLY A 190 -4.38 -12.61 2.68
N GLU A 191 -5.68 -12.59 2.38
CA GLU A 191 -6.24 -11.82 1.27
C GLU A 191 -6.13 -10.30 1.51
N VAL A 192 -5.14 -9.67 0.87
CA VAL A 192 -4.99 -8.21 0.78
C VAL A 192 -4.38 -7.84 -0.57
N GLU A 193 -5.14 -7.12 -1.38
CA GLU A 193 -4.71 -6.68 -2.70
C GLU A 193 -4.83 -5.16 -2.80
N PHE A 194 -3.84 -4.54 -3.41
CA PHE A 194 -3.82 -3.12 -3.69
C PHE A 194 -3.33 -2.90 -5.12
N SER A 195 -3.97 -2.01 -5.85
CA SER A 195 -3.46 -1.54 -7.14
C SER A 195 -3.87 -0.09 -7.37
N GLY A 196 -2.98 0.80 -7.78
CA GLY A 196 -3.33 2.19 -8.02
C GLY A 196 -2.18 3.03 -8.52
N ALA A 197 -2.44 4.31 -8.75
CA ALA A 197 -1.41 5.28 -9.08
C ALA A 197 -0.97 6.04 -7.82
N VAL A 198 0.34 6.23 -7.67
CA VAL A 198 0.93 7.17 -6.72
C VAL A 198 1.38 8.40 -7.49
N VAL A 199 0.87 9.55 -7.10
CA VAL A 199 1.30 10.84 -7.62
C VAL A 199 2.39 11.38 -6.71
N LEU A 200 3.54 11.66 -7.32
CA LEU A 200 4.72 12.22 -6.67
C LEU A 200 4.94 13.64 -7.21
N ASP A 201 5.12 14.62 -6.34
CA ASP A 201 5.62 15.94 -6.71
C ASP A 201 7.15 15.93 -6.64
N ILE A 202 7.77 16.08 -7.81
CA ILE A 202 9.21 15.97 -8.00
C ILE A 202 9.66 17.24 -8.71
N ASP A 203 10.29 18.16 -7.96
CA ASP A 203 10.71 19.49 -8.42
C ASP A 203 9.57 20.34 -9.00
N GLY A 204 8.38 20.27 -8.39
CA GLY A 204 7.19 20.98 -8.86
C GLY A 204 6.52 20.32 -10.06
N VAL A 205 7.00 19.15 -10.49
CA VAL A 205 6.42 18.38 -11.59
C VAL A 205 5.77 17.11 -11.03
N ALA A 206 4.46 17.00 -11.24
CA ALA A 206 3.73 15.79 -10.91
C ALA A 206 4.19 14.62 -11.79
N ARG A 207 4.65 13.54 -11.16
CA ARG A 207 5.01 12.26 -11.76
C ARG A 207 4.09 11.18 -11.22
N VAL A 208 3.83 10.16 -12.03
CA VAL A 208 2.93 9.06 -11.67
C VAL A 208 3.72 7.76 -11.68
N ALA A 209 3.60 6.98 -10.61
CA ALA A 209 4.11 5.61 -10.53
C ALA A 209 2.97 4.66 -10.19
N ASN A 210 2.85 3.56 -10.91
CA ASN A 210 1.85 2.53 -10.64
C ASN A 210 2.37 1.58 -9.57
N LEU A 211 1.49 1.31 -8.61
CA LEU A 211 1.72 0.45 -7.48
C LEU A 211 0.74 -0.72 -7.54
N ASP A 212 1.24 -1.94 -7.38
CA ASP A 212 0.42 -3.14 -7.37
C ASP A 212 0.92 -4.17 -6.35
N THR A 213 0.03 -5.07 -5.94
CA THR A 213 0.37 -6.20 -5.08
C THR A 213 0.73 -7.42 -5.90
N GLU A 214 1.90 -7.97 -5.63
CA GLU A 214 2.39 -9.24 -6.14
C GLU A 214 2.17 -10.33 -5.09
N ARG A 215 1.54 -11.44 -5.49
CA ARG A 215 1.37 -12.61 -4.63
C ARG A 215 2.61 -13.51 -4.71
N VAL A 216 3.27 -13.72 -3.58
CA VAL A 216 4.43 -14.61 -3.42
C VAL A 216 4.06 -15.70 -2.41
N GLY A 217 3.60 -16.85 -2.92
CA GLY A 217 3.05 -17.93 -2.08
C GLY A 217 1.78 -17.50 -1.34
N GLU A 218 1.82 -17.54 -0.01
CA GLU A 218 0.73 -17.13 0.89
C GLU A 218 0.81 -15.65 1.31
N THR A 219 1.78 -14.91 0.75
CA THR A 219 2.06 -13.54 1.14
C THR A 219 1.85 -12.60 -0.03
N PHE A 220 1.49 -11.36 0.28
CA PHE A 220 1.34 -10.27 -0.67
C PHE A 220 2.41 -9.23 -0.40
N LYS A 221 3.08 -8.79 -1.47
CA LYS A 221 4.08 -7.73 -1.46
C LYS A 221 3.59 -6.58 -2.32
N LEU A 222 3.84 -5.37 -1.90
CA LEU A 222 3.56 -4.15 -2.63
C LEU A 222 4.78 -3.75 -3.46
N ARG A 223 4.58 -3.50 -4.76
CA ARG A 223 5.66 -3.19 -5.69
C ARG A 223 5.30 -2.04 -6.62
N PHE A 224 6.24 -1.13 -6.86
CA PHE A 224 6.15 -0.22 -8.00
C PHE A 224 6.56 -0.91 -9.29
N ARG A 225 5.93 -0.55 -10.41
CA ARG A 225 6.43 -0.94 -11.73
C ARG A 225 7.83 -0.36 -11.96
N GLU A 226 8.77 -1.21 -12.31
CA GLU A 226 10.18 -0.81 -12.52
C GLU A 226 10.35 0.24 -13.61
N ASP A 227 9.55 0.18 -14.67
CA ASP A 227 9.59 1.15 -15.77
C ASP A 227 9.22 2.56 -15.29
N ASP A 228 8.25 2.67 -14.36
CA ASP A 228 7.86 3.96 -13.77
C ASP A 228 8.98 4.50 -12.88
N ILE A 229 9.62 3.64 -12.08
CA ILE A 229 10.80 4.00 -11.26
C ILE A 229 11.97 4.46 -12.14
N ARG A 230 12.24 3.74 -13.23
CA ARG A 230 13.28 4.10 -14.20
C ARG A 230 13.00 5.46 -14.83
N ALA A 231 11.77 5.73 -15.23
CA ALA A 231 11.37 7.01 -15.79
C ALA A 231 11.53 8.17 -14.78
N ILE A 232 11.15 7.96 -13.52
CA ILE A 232 11.33 8.94 -12.44
C ILE A 232 12.82 9.19 -12.18
N ALA A 233 13.62 8.13 -12.08
CA ALA A 233 15.06 8.24 -11.87
C ALA A 233 15.74 9.01 -13.01
N GLN A 234 15.42 8.68 -14.26
CA GLN A 234 15.92 9.40 -15.44
C GLN A 234 15.53 10.88 -15.43
N ALA A 235 14.28 11.22 -15.09
CA ALA A 235 13.82 12.59 -15.00
C ALA A 235 14.59 13.41 -13.94
N LYS A 236 15.16 12.74 -12.95
CA LYS A 236 16.00 13.30 -11.88
C LYS A 236 17.50 13.22 -12.14
N ALA A 237 17.91 12.75 -13.32
CA ALA A 237 19.31 12.42 -13.61
C ALA A 237 19.92 11.48 -12.53
N MET A 238 19.10 10.61 -11.96
CA MET A 238 19.53 9.54 -11.08
C MET A 238 19.89 8.33 -11.92
N ASP A 239 21.19 8.06 -11.98
CA ASP A 239 21.72 6.83 -12.51
C ASP A 239 21.53 5.72 -11.47
N LEU A 240 20.41 5.00 -11.55
CA LEU A 240 20.12 3.83 -10.71
C LEU A 240 20.45 2.55 -11.48
N VAL A 241 21.15 1.62 -10.83
CA VAL A 241 21.42 0.30 -11.42
C VAL A 241 20.18 -0.61 -11.31
N PRO A 242 20.07 -1.68 -12.13
CA PRO A 242 18.90 -2.56 -12.12
C PRO A 242 18.52 -3.09 -10.74
N GLU A 243 19.49 -3.48 -9.92
CA GLU A 243 19.30 -4.00 -8.57
C GLU A 243 18.72 -2.94 -7.62
N GLN A 244 19.10 -1.67 -7.80
CA GLN A 244 18.50 -0.57 -7.05
C GLN A 244 17.08 -0.27 -7.51
N ILE A 245 16.80 -0.35 -8.81
CA ILE A 245 15.44 -0.21 -9.34
C ILE A 245 14.57 -1.29 -8.70
N GLU A 246 15.05 -2.53 -8.63
CA GLU A 246 14.34 -3.62 -7.95
C GLU A 246 14.07 -3.30 -6.47
N ILE A 247 15.08 -2.85 -5.71
CA ILE A 247 14.90 -2.49 -4.29
C ILE A 247 13.91 -1.34 -4.14
N VAL A 248 14.05 -0.26 -4.89
CA VAL A 248 13.14 0.88 -4.85
C VAL A 248 11.71 0.45 -5.21
N SER A 249 11.58 -0.46 -6.19
CA SER A 249 10.30 -1.07 -6.55
C SER A 249 9.71 -1.89 -5.40
N LEU A 250 10.51 -2.67 -4.67
CA LEU A 250 10.06 -3.50 -3.55
C LEU A 250 9.72 -2.69 -2.29
N TYR A 251 10.19 -1.46 -2.13
CA TYR A 251 9.91 -0.67 -0.92
C TYR A 251 9.21 0.64 -1.26
N PRO A 252 7.97 0.59 -1.76
CA PRO A 252 7.30 1.75 -2.34
C PRO A 252 7.07 2.91 -1.38
N LEU A 253 6.86 2.64 -0.09
CA LEU A 253 6.77 3.73 0.91
C LEU A 253 8.14 4.34 1.26
N ARG A 254 9.23 3.60 1.06
CA ARG A 254 10.60 4.09 1.32
C ARG A 254 11.22 4.73 0.09
N ALA A 255 10.83 4.30 -1.10
CA ALA A 255 11.34 4.77 -2.38
C ALA A 255 11.47 6.30 -2.47
N PRO A 256 10.44 7.11 -2.15
CA PRO A 256 10.56 8.54 -2.32
C PRO A 256 11.55 9.17 -1.34
N VAL A 257 11.65 8.62 -0.12
CA VAL A 257 12.65 9.02 0.87
C VAL A 257 14.05 8.57 0.45
N ILE A 258 14.22 7.36 -0.08
CA ILE A 258 15.52 6.88 -0.62
C ILE A 258 16.03 7.85 -1.70
N LEU A 259 15.17 8.19 -2.68
CA LEU A 259 15.51 9.12 -3.75
C LEU A 259 15.90 10.52 -3.21
N MET A 260 15.16 11.02 -2.22
CA MET A 260 15.47 12.27 -1.52
C MET A 260 16.83 12.22 -0.80
N LEU A 261 17.12 11.15 -0.07
CA LEU A 261 18.39 10.99 0.65
C LEU A 261 19.58 10.84 -0.31
N THR A 262 19.39 10.19 -1.46
CA THR A 262 20.39 10.11 -2.53
C THR A 262 20.73 11.50 -3.08
N ASP A 263 19.72 12.31 -3.38
CA ASP A 263 19.91 13.69 -3.86
C ASP A 263 20.59 14.56 -2.79
N GLN A 264 20.14 14.47 -1.54
CA GLN A 264 20.74 15.17 -0.41
C GLN A 264 22.23 14.82 -0.24
N ALA A 265 22.59 13.54 -0.33
CA ALA A 265 23.98 13.11 -0.23
C ALA A 265 24.85 13.67 -1.37
N ARG A 266 24.35 13.64 -2.61
CA ARG A 266 25.04 14.23 -3.78
C ARG A 266 25.25 15.74 -3.62
N ALA A 267 24.20 16.46 -3.23
CA ALA A 267 24.25 17.91 -3.03
C ALA A 267 25.23 18.30 -1.92
N LEU A 268 25.24 17.57 -0.80
CA LEU A 268 26.20 17.80 0.28
C LEU A 268 27.63 17.49 -0.15
N ALA A 269 27.86 16.36 -0.80
CA ALA A 269 29.19 15.99 -1.31
C ALA A 269 29.74 17.06 -2.27
N ALA A 270 28.96 17.46 -3.28
CA ALA A 270 29.36 18.48 -4.24
C ALA A 270 29.62 19.85 -3.58
N ARG A 271 28.83 20.22 -2.57
CA ARG A 271 29.05 21.46 -1.81
C ARG A 271 30.36 21.46 -1.04
N TYR A 272 30.76 20.32 -0.48
CA TYR A 272 31.92 20.23 0.41
C TYR A 272 33.20 19.80 -0.29
N ALA A 273 33.14 19.15 -1.45
CA ALA A 273 34.31 18.76 -2.22
C ALA A 273 34.11 19.09 -3.72
N PRO A 274 33.88 20.36 -4.09
CA PRO A 274 33.54 20.72 -5.48
C PRO A 274 34.68 20.46 -6.49
N ASP A 275 35.93 20.47 -6.01
CA ASP A 275 37.13 20.43 -6.86
C ASP A 275 37.88 19.08 -6.79
N ASP A 276 37.40 18.13 -5.99
CA ASP A 276 38.04 16.84 -5.76
C ASP A 276 37.01 15.73 -5.98
N VAL A 277 37.05 15.14 -7.17
CA VAL A 277 36.07 14.13 -7.62
C VAL A 277 36.08 12.90 -6.70
N TRP A 278 37.26 12.47 -6.23
CA TRP A 278 37.37 11.28 -5.40
C TRP A 278 36.93 11.53 -3.96
N LEU A 279 37.30 12.68 -3.39
CA LEU A 279 36.77 13.08 -2.09
C LEU A 279 35.26 13.33 -2.14
N GLN A 280 34.75 13.90 -3.23
CA GLN A 280 33.32 14.06 -3.45
C GLN A 280 32.62 12.71 -3.47
N ASP A 281 33.19 11.72 -4.14
CA ASP A 281 32.62 10.38 -4.23
C ASP A 281 32.62 9.65 -2.87
N ALA A 282 33.76 9.66 -2.18
CA ALA A 282 33.87 9.14 -0.81
C ALA A 282 32.88 9.83 0.15
N MET A 283 32.75 11.16 0.07
CA MET A 283 31.75 11.90 0.83
C MET A 283 30.33 11.45 0.51
N ARG A 284 30.01 11.27 -0.78
CA ARG A 284 28.68 10.84 -1.21
C ARG A 284 28.33 9.48 -0.61
N HIS A 285 29.22 8.49 -0.67
CA HIS A 285 28.99 7.17 -0.09
C HIS A 285 28.82 7.21 1.43
N VAL A 286 29.73 7.86 2.16
CA VAL A 286 29.64 7.97 3.62
C VAL A 286 28.36 8.70 4.05
N ILE A 287 28.04 9.85 3.43
CA ILE A 287 26.85 10.65 3.77
C ILE A 287 25.58 9.87 3.44
N TRP A 288 25.51 9.22 2.28
CA TRP A 288 24.34 8.48 1.86
C TRP A 288 24.06 7.29 2.79
N SER A 289 25.07 6.50 3.10
CA SER A 289 24.92 5.36 4.03
C SER A 289 24.58 5.82 5.46
N PHE A 290 25.16 6.94 5.93
CA PHE A 290 24.79 7.57 7.19
C PHE A 290 23.32 7.98 7.23
N LEU A 291 22.84 8.66 6.17
CA LEU A 291 21.45 9.10 6.07
C LEU A 291 20.46 7.94 6.01
N LEU A 292 20.76 6.90 5.21
CA LEU A 292 19.96 5.68 5.12
C LEU A 292 19.91 4.96 6.48
N THR A 293 21.05 4.80 7.14
CA THR A 293 21.14 4.11 8.44
C THR A 293 20.36 4.84 9.52
N ARG A 294 20.46 6.17 9.57
CA ARG A 294 19.70 7.00 10.52
C ARG A 294 18.19 6.92 10.28
N THR A 295 17.77 6.71 9.03
CA THR A 295 16.35 6.76 8.63
C THR A 295 15.67 5.38 8.69
N PHE A 296 16.36 4.33 8.25
CA PHE A 296 15.79 2.98 8.07
C PHE A 296 16.51 1.89 8.87
N GLY A 297 17.60 2.23 9.56
CA GLY A 297 18.46 1.27 10.24
C GLY A 297 19.57 0.69 9.35
N PRO A 298 20.58 0.05 9.97
CA PRO A 298 21.79 -0.40 9.29
C PRO A 298 21.54 -1.51 8.27
N ASP A 299 20.67 -2.47 8.58
CA ASP A 299 20.41 -3.62 7.69
C ASP A 299 19.81 -3.19 6.36
N PHE A 300 18.89 -2.23 6.39
CA PHE A 300 18.31 -1.69 5.17
C PHE A 300 19.29 -0.82 4.39
N ALA A 301 20.13 -0.06 5.10
CA ALA A 301 21.17 0.73 4.46
C ALA A 301 22.15 -0.17 3.68
N ILE A 302 22.56 -1.30 4.26
CA ILE A 302 23.40 -2.31 3.59
C ILE A 302 22.72 -2.79 2.31
N THR A 303 21.46 -3.24 2.37
CA THR A 303 20.73 -3.72 1.19
C THR A 303 20.74 -2.70 0.05
N VAL A 304 20.49 -1.42 0.35
CA VAL A 304 20.46 -0.35 -0.67
C VAL A 304 21.85 0.00 -1.19
N THR A 305 22.84 0.14 -0.31
CA THR A 305 24.19 0.53 -0.73
C THR A 305 24.90 -0.59 -1.46
N ASP A 306 24.77 -1.84 -1.02
CA ASP A 306 25.44 -2.98 -1.65
C ASP A 306 24.93 -3.21 -3.07
N ALA A 307 23.64 -2.97 -3.32
CA ALA A 307 23.08 -3.02 -4.66
C ALA A 307 23.66 -1.94 -5.59
N GLN A 308 24.02 -0.76 -5.07
CA GLN A 308 24.72 0.27 -5.86
C GLN A 308 26.08 -0.23 -6.36
N GLU A 309 26.80 -0.97 -5.51
CA GLU A 309 28.17 -1.41 -5.79
C GLU A 309 28.25 -2.57 -6.78
N LEU A 310 27.11 -3.18 -7.12
CA LEU A 310 26.98 -4.15 -8.20
C LEU A 310 27.00 -3.51 -9.60
N ARG A 311 27.14 -2.18 -9.68
CA ARG A 311 27.24 -1.44 -10.95
C ARG A 311 28.35 -2.02 -11.85
N PRO A 312 28.04 -2.32 -13.13
CA PRO A 312 29.07 -2.67 -14.09
C PRO A 312 29.96 -1.45 -14.39
N GLY A 313 31.27 -1.66 -14.43
CA GLY A 313 32.26 -0.64 -14.80
C GLY A 313 33.23 -0.25 -13.69
N ASN A 314 32.85 -0.42 -12.41
CA ASN A 314 33.77 -0.15 -11.30
C ASN A 314 34.91 -1.18 -11.27
N THR A 315 36.12 -0.70 -11.01
CA THR A 315 37.28 -1.52 -10.70
C THR A 315 37.11 -2.23 -9.33
N PRO A 316 37.88 -3.29 -9.04
CA PRO A 316 37.87 -3.92 -7.73
C PRO A 316 38.16 -2.94 -6.59
N ASP A 317 39.08 -2.00 -6.78
CA ASP A 317 39.49 -1.03 -5.75
C ASP A 317 38.42 0.03 -5.53
N GLU A 318 37.79 0.56 -6.59
CA GLU A 318 36.63 1.46 -6.46
C GLU A 318 35.51 0.79 -5.66
N ARG A 319 35.13 -0.45 -5.99
CA ARG A 319 34.11 -1.18 -5.21
C ARG A 319 34.53 -1.37 -3.75
N ALA A 320 35.79 -1.71 -3.49
CA ALA A 320 36.29 -1.89 -2.12
C ALA A 320 36.23 -0.59 -1.32
N MET A 321 36.61 0.55 -1.93
CA MET A 321 36.46 1.89 -1.36
C MET A 321 34.99 2.18 -1.03
N ASP A 322 34.07 1.92 -1.96
CA ASP A 322 32.66 2.23 -1.81
C ASP A 322 32.00 1.40 -0.70
N TYR A 323 32.19 0.08 -0.69
CA TYR A 323 31.74 -0.80 0.40
C TYR A 323 32.27 -0.33 1.76
N HIS A 324 33.56 -0.02 1.83
CA HIS A 324 34.20 0.45 3.05
C HIS A 324 33.61 1.77 3.54
N ASN A 325 33.50 2.76 2.64
CA ASN A 325 32.97 4.08 2.96
C ASN A 325 31.48 4.04 3.34
N ASN A 326 30.70 3.14 2.73
CA ASN A 326 29.35 2.86 3.17
C ASN A 326 29.35 2.36 4.63
N ALA A 327 30.19 1.38 4.97
CA ALA A 327 30.33 0.87 6.35
C ALA A 327 30.73 1.95 7.36
N ILE A 328 31.63 2.87 6.97
CA ILE A 328 31.99 4.04 7.79
C ILE A 328 30.80 4.96 8.03
N GLY A 329 29.95 5.19 7.02
CA GLY A 329 28.71 5.95 7.17
C GLY A 329 27.77 5.36 8.23
N ARG A 330 27.63 4.03 8.24
CA ARG A 330 26.86 3.31 9.27
C ARG A 330 27.50 3.45 10.66
N ARG A 331 28.84 3.31 10.75
CA ARG A 331 29.62 3.51 11.98
C ARG A 331 29.41 4.91 12.57
N PHE A 332 29.38 5.94 11.74
CA PHE A 332 29.15 7.31 12.22
C PHE A 332 27.76 7.53 12.82
N VAL A 333 26.76 6.73 12.47
CA VAL A 333 25.46 6.75 13.16
C VAL A 333 25.58 6.14 14.56
N SER A 334 26.30 5.03 14.73
CA SER A 334 26.49 4.41 16.05
C SER A 334 27.37 5.25 16.99
N GLU A 335 28.25 6.08 16.43
CA GLU A 335 29.04 7.10 17.14
C GLU A 335 28.24 8.38 17.48
N ASP A 336 26.95 8.46 17.12
CA ASP A 336 26.07 9.63 17.29
C ASP A 336 26.64 10.93 16.70
N ILE A 337 27.30 10.83 15.55
CA ILE A 337 27.88 12.00 14.87
C ILE A 337 26.75 12.89 14.32
N PRO A 338 26.71 14.19 14.65
CA PRO A 338 25.72 15.10 14.08
C PRO A 338 25.94 15.30 12.57
N LEU A 339 24.86 15.38 11.78
CA LEU A 339 24.94 15.56 10.33
C LEU A 339 25.78 16.80 9.92
N ALA A 340 25.71 17.89 10.68
CA ALA A 340 26.48 19.10 10.43
C ALA A 340 28.01 18.92 10.63
N ALA A 341 28.43 17.95 11.45
CA ALA A 341 29.84 17.65 11.69
C ALA A 341 30.42 16.65 10.67
N LEU A 342 29.55 15.92 9.97
CA LEU A 342 29.90 14.81 9.08
C LEU A 342 30.93 15.19 8.00
N PRO A 343 30.83 16.32 7.27
CA PRO A 343 31.83 16.67 6.25
C PRO A 343 33.22 16.90 6.81
N ARG A 344 33.34 17.43 8.03
CA ARG A 344 34.63 17.63 8.71
C ARG A 344 35.18 16.29 9.19
N ARG A 345 34.31 15.41 9.70
CA ARG A 345 34.68 14.06 10.14
C ARG A 345 35.21 13.25 8.95
N ILE A 346 34.50 13.21 7.83
CA ILE A 346 34.91 12.48 6.62
C ILE A 346 36.31 12.90 6.14
N ARG A 347 36.63 14.20 6.15
CA ARG A 347 37.95 14.69 5.71
C ARG A 347 39.11 14.29 6.63
N LYS A 348 38.83 14.03 7.91
CA LYS A 348 39.87 13.84 8.92
C LYS A 348 39.97 12.41 9.44
N ASP A 349 38.93 11.61 9.24
CA ASP A 349 38.91 10.25 9.73
C ASP A 349 39.93 9.39 8.94
N PRO A 350 40.93 8.80 9.60
CA PRO A 350 41.95 8.00 8.93
C PRO A 350 41.37 6.69 8.35
N ASP A 351 40.14 6.33 8.74
CA ASP A 351 39.46 5.17 8.20
C ASP A 351 38.55 5.51 7.00
N VAL A 352 38.54 6.74 6.47
CA VAL A 352 37.88 7.02 5.19
C VAL A 352 38.89 6.86 4.07
N ILE A 353 38.55 6.03 3.08
CA ILE A 353 39.31 5.87 1.84
C ILE A 353 38.84 6.95 0.86
N ARG A 354 39.75 7.84 0.45
CA ARG A 354 39.41 9.02 -0.37
C ARG A 354 39.79 8.85 -1.83
N HIS A 355 40.55 7.80 -2.15
CA HIS A 355 40.98 7.48 -3.50
C HIS A 355 41.10 5.95 -3.64
N PRO A 356 40.72 5.35 -4.78
CA PRO A 356 40.84 3.90 -4.97
C PRO A 356 42.26 3.35 -4.72
N ASP A 357 43.31 4.05 -5.16
CA ASP A 357 44.70 3.67 -4.92
C ASP A 357 45.11 3.56 -3.42
N GLU A 358 44.31 4.10 -2.51
CA GLU A 358 44.52 3.94 -1.06
C GLU A 358 44.10 2.56 -0.55
N VAL A 359 43.28 1.80 -1.29
CA VAL A 359 42.71 0.50 -0.87
C VAL A 359 43.80 -0.52 -0.58
N GLU A 360 44.77 -0.69 -1.48
CA GLU A 360 45.88 -1.63 -1.30
C GLU A 360 46.70 -1.28 -0.04
N HIS A 361 46.95 0.01 0.15
CA HIS A 361 47.71 0.55 1.29
C HIS A 361 46.93 0.48 2.61
N PHE A 362 45.60 0.37 2.56
CA PHE A 362 44.75 0.30 3.72
C PHE A 362 44.85 -1.05 4.43
N GLY A 363 45.11 -2.12 3.66
CA GLY A 363 45.21 -3.50 4.12
C GLY A 363 43.84 -4.18 4.30
N GLU A 364 43.74 -5.43 3.88
CA GLU A 364 42.47 -6.20 3.90
C GLU A 364 41.83 -6.27 5.29
N GLU A 365 42.64 -6.34 6.36
CA GLU A 365 42.15 -6.42 7.75
C GLU A 365 41.43 -5.15 8.22
N ARG A 366 41.70 -3.99 7.60
CA ARG A 366 41.06 -2.71 7.94
C ARG A 366 39.82 -2.44 7.08
N LEU A 367 39.62 -3.17 5.99
CA LEU A 367 38.45 -3.02 5.14
C LEU A 367 37.20 -3.56 5.84
N LEU A 368 36.39 -2.64 6.34
CA LEU A 368 35.01 -2.91 6.72
C LEU A 368 34.18 -3.33 5.50
N ARG A 369 33.27 -4.30 5.69
CA ARG A 369 32.22 -4.67 4.72
C ARG A 369 30.86 -4.34 5.31
#